data_AF-A0AA37AZA5-F1
#
_entry.id   AF-A0AA37AZA5-F1
#
_cell.length_a   1.000
_cell.length_b   1.000
_cell.length_c   1.000
_cell.angle_alpha   90.00
_cell.angle_beta   90.00
_cell.angle_gamma   90.00
#
_symmetry.space_group_name_H-M   'P 1'
#
loop_
_entity.id
_entity.type
_entity.pdbx_description
1 polymer ?
#
loop_
_entity_poly.entity_id
_entity_poly.type
_entity_poly.pdbx_seq_one_letter_code
_entity_poly.pdbx_strand_id
1 'polypeptide(L)'
;MDINNYQLSFSSLGMFRKLFLIACWAIVAILSLGCAVWLFFPNIMGEELGFSISYLLVMTAGAMSYVYWIHSAIAKRKTGQLLALIGIQIIPFLNPITALVFIAVYRLSKQEIELNQQYQLLQKTA
;
A
#
# COMPACT_ATOMS: atom_id res chain seq x y z
N MET A 1 30.88 -5.54 -4.79
CA MET A 1 29.42 -5.39 -4.73
C MET A 1 28.87 -6.05 -5.97
N ASP A 2 28.16 -7.17 -5.83
CA ASP A 2 27.52 -7.85 -6.95
C ASP A 2 26.42 -6.96 -7.52
N ILE A 3 26.66 -6.42 -8.72
CA ILE A 3 25.77 -5.50 -9.44
C ILE A 3 24.64 -6.28 -10.17
N ASN A 4 24.63 -7.61 -10.04
CA ASN A 4 23.88 -8.51 -10.92
C ASN A 4 22.39 -8.66 -10.62
N ASN A 5 21.85 -8.04 -9.57
CA ASN A 5 20.42 -8.07 -9.33
C ASN A 5 19.95 -6.78 -8.66
N TYR A 6 19.55 -5.79 -9.45
CA TYR A 6 18.71 -4.71 -8.96
C TYR A 6 17.35 -5.30 -8.56
N GLN A 7 17.29 -5.97 -7.40
CA GLN A 7 16.07 -6.58 -6.93
C GLN A 7 15.10 -5.45 -6.59
N LEU A 8 14.00 -5.43 -7.33
CA LEU A 8 12.88 -4.54 -7.07
C LEU A 8 12.26 -4.94 -5.73
N SER A 9 12.77 -4.35 -4.65
CA SER A 9 12.37 -4.59 -3.27
C SER A 9 12.07 -3.28 -2.54
N PHE A 10 11.63 -3.38 -1.28
CA PHE A 10 11.35 -2.23 -0.44
C PHE A 10 12.60 -1.37 -0.19
N SER A 11 13.79 -1.98 -0.09
CA SER A 11 15.03 -1.25 0.21
C SER A 11 15.40 -0.26 -0.91
N SER A 12 15.13 -0.61 -2.17
CA SER A 12 15.40 0.23 -3.34
C SER A 12 14.32 1.28 -3.64
N LEU A 13 13.27 1.39 -2.81
CA LEU A 13 12.28 2.47 -2.95
C LEU A 13 12.86 3.82 -2.53
N GLY A 14 12.51 4.86 -3.30
CA GLY A 14 12.75 6.25 -2.90
C GLY A 14 11.98 6.64 -1.63
N MET A 15 12.50 7.64 -0.90
CA MET A 15 12.00 8.07 0.41
C MET A 15 10.49 8.34 0.41
N PHE A 16 9.98 9.03 -0.61
CA PHE A 16 8.55 9.34 -0.74
C PHE A 16 7.64 8.11 -0.65
N ARG A 17 7.96 7.04 -1.40
CA ARG A 17 7.17 5.79 -1.39
C ARG A 17 7.27 5.06 -0.06
N LYS A 18 8.42 5.12 0.61
CA LYS A 18 8.61 4.55 1.95
C LYS A 18 7.75 5.29 2.99
N LEU A 19 7.79 6.62 2.99
CA LEU A 19 6.97 7.45 3.89
C LEU A 19 5.48 7.22 3.67
N PHE A 20 5.05 7.14 2.41
CA PHE A 20 3.66 6.82 2.08
C PHE A 20 3.25 5.44 2.64
N LEU A 21 4.08 4.41 2.44
CA LEU A 21 3.80 3.09 2.99
C LEU A 21 3.75 3.08 4.52
N ILE A 22 4.65 3.81 5.19
CA ILE A 22 4.64 3.97 6.64
C ILE A 22 3.32 4.60 7.10
N ALA A 23 2.85 5.65 6.41
CA ALA A 23 1.58 6.28 6.72
C ALA A 23 0.38 5.32 6.55
N CYS A 24 0.35 4.52 5.48
CA CYS A 24 -0.69 3.50 5.29
C CYS A 24 -0.69 2.46 6.42
N TRP A 25 0.48 1.97 6.83
CA TRP A 25 0.59 1.01 7.92
C TRP A 25 0.26 1.62 9.29
N ALA A 26 0.58 2.90 9.51
CA ALA A 26 0.20 3.60 10.74
C ALA A 26 -1.32 3.69 10.90
N ILE A 27 -2.07 3.93 9.82
CA ILE A 27 -3.54 3.93 9.84
C ILE A 27 -4.08 2.56 10.24
N VAL A 28 -3.55 1.48 9.66
CA VAL A 28 -3.95 0.11 10.02
C VAL A 28 -3.57 -0.23 11.46
N ALA A 29 -2.41 0.23 11.94
CA ALA A 29 -2.01 0.02 13.33
C ALA A 29 -2.99 0.70 14.30
N ILE A 30 -3.41 1.93 14.02
CA ILE A 30 -4.41 2.64 14.84
C ILE A 30 -5.75 1.90 14.83
N LEU A 31 -6.23 1.47 13.65
CA LEU A 31 -7.47 0.70 13.54
C LEU A 31 -7.39 -0.63 14.32
N SER A 32 -6.27 -1.34 14.21
CA SER A 32 -6.04 -2.59 14.94
C SER A 32 -6.00 -2.38 16.46
N LEU A 33 -5.41 -1.27 16.93
CA LEU A 33 -5.43 -0.92 18.36
C LEU A 33 -6.86 -0.63 18.83
N GLY A 34 -7.65 0.13 18.06
CA GLY A 34 -9.07 0.35 18.36
C GLY A 34 -9.85 -0.96 18.42
N CYS A 35 -9.58 -1.88 17.48
CA CYS A 35 -10.19 -3.21 17.46
C CYS A 35 -9.81 -4.05 18.68
N ALA A 36 -8.54 -4.02 19.10
CA ALA A 36 -8.10 -4.68 20.31
C ALA A 36 -8.83 -4.14 21.55
N VAL A 37 -8.93 -2.81 21.69
CA VAL A 37 -9.67 -2.19 22.81
C VAL A 37 -11.12 -2.66 22.86
N TRP A 38 -11.82 -2.74 21.71
CA TRP A 38 -13.20 -3.25 21.65
C TRP A 38 -13.32 -4.73 22.01
N LEU A 39 -12.33 -5.56 21.68
CA LEU A 39 -12.31 -6.97 22.06
C LEU A 39 -12.13 -7.17 23.57
N PHE A 40 -11.36 -6.29 24.23
CA PHE A 40 -11.14 -6.38 25.68
C PHE A 40 -12.25 -5.71 26.51
N PHE A 41 -12.95 -4.71 25.96
CA PHE A 41 -13.99 -3.96 26.67
C PHE A 41 -15.30 -3.84 25.85
N PRO A 42 -15.97 -4.97 25.55
CA PRO A 42 -17.13 -4.99 24.65
C PRO A 42 -18.34 -4.21 25.18
N ASN A 43 -18.55 -4.19 26.50
CA ASN A 43 -19.72 -3.54 27.12
C ASN A 43 -19.69 -2.02 26.96
N ILE A 44 -18.49 -1.41 27.01
CA ILE A 44 -18.33 0.05 26.88
C ILE A 44 -18.77 0.55 25.50
N MET A 45 -18.56 -0.28 24.47
CA MET A 45 -18.65 0.18 23.08
C MET A 45 -19.85 -0.41 22.34
N GLY A 46 -20.27 -1.63 22.70
CA GLY A 46 -21.49 -2.23 22.16
C GLY A 46 -22.75 -1.51 22.60
N GLU A 47 -22.80 -1.05 23.85
CA GLU A 47 -23.98 -0.35 24.41
C GLU A 47 -24.03 1.14 24.00
N GLU A 48 -22.89 1.83 23.91
CA GLU A 48 -22.86 3.27 23.61
C GLU A 48 -22.84 3.62 22.12
N LEU A 49 -22.18 2.81 21.27
CA LEU A 49 -22.00 3.14 19.85
C LEU A 49 -22.90 2.33 18.91
N GLY A 50 -23.55 1.27 19.40
CA GLY A 50 -24.47 0.45 18.60
C GLY A 50 -23.81 -0.33 17.44
N PHE A 51 -22.47 -0.39 17.40
CA PHE A 51 -21.73 -1.14 16.39
C PHE A 51 -21.35 -2.53 16.89
N SER A 52 -21.63 -3.55 16.06
CA SER A 52 -21.20 -4.92 16.37
C SER A 52 -19.69 -5.08 16.22
N ILE A 53 -19.09 -5.85 17.12
CA ILE A 53 -17.67 -6.18 17.07
C ILE A 53 -17.25 -6.90 15.77
N SER A 54 -18.18 -7.66 15.18
CA SER A 54 -17.95 -8.35 13.91
C SER A 54 -17.71 -7.36 12.76
N TYR A 55 -18.39 -6.21 12.78
CA TYR A 55 -18.20 -5.17 11.77
C TYR A 55 -16.80 -4.56 11.84
N LEU A 56 -16.30 -4.27 13.05
CA LEU A 56 -14.95 -3.73 13.22
C LEU A 56 -13.86 -4.74 12.84
N LEU A 57 -14.07 -6.03 13.14
CA LEU A 57 -13.15 -7.09 12.73
C LEU A 57 -13.05 -7.17 11.20
N VAL A 58 -14.19 -7.14 10.51
CA VAL A 58 -14.22 -7.16 9.03
C VAL A 58 -13.57 -5.91 8.45
N MET A 59 -13.85 -4.73 9.01
CA MET A 59 -13.20 -3.49 8.59
C MET A 59 -11.68 -3.52 8.78
N THR A 60 -11.21 -3.97 9.95
CA THR A 60 -9.77 -4.07 10.26
C THR A 60 -9.06 -5.06 9.33
N ALA A 61 -9.65 -6.24 9.13
CA ALA A 61 -9.11 -7.25 8.23
C ALA A 61 -9.09 -6.76 6.76
N GLY A 62 -10.15 -6.07 6.33
CA GLY A 62 -10.24 -5.44 5.02
C GLY A 62 -9.18 -4.35 4.82
N ALA A 63 -9.02 -3.46 5.79
CA ALA A 63 -8.00 -2.41 5.77
C ALA A 63 -6.58 -2.99 5.72
N MET A 64 -6.30 -4.02 6.52
CA MET A 64 -5.01 -4.70 6.54
C MET A 64 -4.71 -5.38 5.19
N SER A 65 -5.70 -6.07 4.61
CA SER A 65 -5.59 -6.69 3.28
C SER A 65 -5.34 -5.64 2.19
N TYR A 66 -6.04 -4.51 2.26
CA TYR A 66 -5.88 -3.41 1.32
C TYR A 66 -4.49 -2.77 1.39
N VAL A 67 -4.00 -2.47 2.59
CA VAL A 67 -2.65 -1.91 2.78
C VAL A 67 -1.57 -2.91 2.40
N TYR A 68 -1.77 -4.20 2.64
CA TYR A 68 -0.87 -5.23 2.14
C TYR A 68 -0.81 -5.26 0.60
N TRP A 69 -1.96 -5.12 -0.07
CA TRP A 69 -2.00 -5.02 -1.53
C TRP A 69 -1.24 -3.79 -2.04
N ILE A 70 -1.45 -2.63 -1.42
CA ILE A 70 -0.70 -1.40 -1.70
C ILE A 70 0.81 -1.62 -1.52
N HIS A 71 1.22 -2.20 -0.39
CA HIS A 71 2.62 -2.48 -0.11
C HIS A 71 3.23 -3.36 -1.20
N SER A 72 2.59 -4.48 -1.52
CA SER A 72 3.07 -5.40 -2.57
C SER A 72 3.15 -4.70 -3.93
N ALA A 73 2.14 -3.92 -4.31
CA ALA A 73 2.10 -3.22 -5.58
C ALA A 73 3.25 -2.20 -5.71
N ILE A 74 3.51 -1.45 -4.65
CA ILE A 74 4.59 -0.43 -4.63
C ILE A 74 5.97 -1.09 -4.56
N ALA A 75 6.20 -2.00 -3.61
CA ALA A 75 7.52 -2.61 -3.40
C ALA A 75 8.00 -3.38 -4.64
N LYS A 76 7.08 -4.09 -5.31
CA LYS A 76 7.38 -4.87 -6.52
C LYS A 76 7.15 -4.09 -7.82
N ARG A 77 6.86 -2.77 -7.75
CA ARG A 77 6.55 -1.90 -8.90
C ARG A 77 5.52 -2.51 -9.88
N LYS A 78 4.48 -3.16 -9.36
CA LYS A 78 3.44 -3.77 -10.20
C LYS A 78 2.51 -2.68 -10.75
N THR A 79 2.89 -2.08 -11.88
CA THR A 79 2.19 -0.97 -12.53
C THR A 79 0.72 -1.27 -12.81
N GLY A 80 0.37 -2.49 -13.22
CA GLY A 80 -1.03 -2.89 -13.41
C GLY A 80 -1.86 -2.89 -12.12
N GLN A 81 -1.25 -3.27 -10.98
CA GLN A 81 -1.92 -3.20 -9.67
C GLN A 81 -2.05 -1.75 -9.19
N LEU A 82 -1.04 -0.91 -9.45
CA LEU A 82 -1.11 0.52 -9.15
C LEU A 82 -2.22 1.21 -9.97
N LEU A 83 -2.40 0.84 -11.23
CA LEU A 83 -3.50 1.35 -12.05
C LEU A 83 -4.88 0.95 -11.49
N ALA A 84 -5.02 -0.31 -11.04
CA ALA A 84 -6.24 -0.76 -10.38
C ALA A 84 -6.50 0.02 -9.07
N LEU A 85 -5.46 0.28 -8.28
CA LEU A 85 -5.57 1.10 -7.06
C LEU A 85 -5.98 2.55 -7.36
N ILE A 86 -5.47 3.15 -8.43
CA ILE A 86 -5.92 4.48 -8.90
C ILE A 86 -7.42 4.43 -9.24
N GLY A 87 -7.84 3.42 -10.00
CA GLY A 87 -9.24 3.20 -10.35
C GLY A 87 -10.13 3.13 -9.11
N ILE A 88 -9.76 2.29 -8.14
CA ILE A 88 -10.47 2.10 -6.86
C ILE A 88 -10.57 3.41 -6.05
N GLN A 89 -9.52 4.23 -6.05
CA GLN A 89 -9.53 5.51 -5.33
C GLN A 89 -10.45 6.54 -5.99
N ILE A 90 -10.54 6.57 -7.32
CA ILE A 90 -11.48 7.44 -8.02
C ILE A 90 -12.91 6.90 -7.86
N ILE A 91 -13.10 5.59 -8.05
CA ILE A 91 -14.38 4.88 -7.92
C ILE A 91 -14.09 3.50 -7.31
N PRO A 92 -14.63 3.15 -6.12
CA PRO A 92 -15.76 3.77 -5.42
C PRO A 92 -15.38 4.79 -4.34
N PHE A 93 -14.10 4.94 -3.97
CA PHE A 93 -13.76 5.72 -2.77
C PHE A 93 -13.85 7.25 -2.93
N LEU A 94 -14.04 7.76 -4.15
CA LEU A 94 -14.16 9.19 -4.43
C LEU A 94 -13.06 10.03 -3.75
N ASN A 95 -11.84 9.49 -3.70
CA ASN A 95 -10.69 10.06 -3.02
C ASN A 95 -9.61 10.47 -4.04
N PRO A 96 -9.80 11.63 -4.70
CA PRO A 96 -8.91 12.07 -5.77
C PRO A 96 -7.50 12.38 -5.28
N ILE A 97 -7.34 12.77 -4.00
CA ILE A 97 -6.02 13.07 -3.42
C ILE A 97 -5.17 11.80 -3.38
N THR A 98 -5.72 10.70 -2.88
CA THR A 98 -5.00 9.42 -2.82
C THR A 98 -4.77 8.86 -4.23
N ALA A 99 -5.72 9.05 -5.15
CA ALA A 99 -5.54 8.70 -6.56
C ALA A 99 -4.34 9.44 -7.20
N LEU A 100 -4.17 10.74 -6.94
CA LEU A 100 -3.02 11.51 -7.42
C LEU A 100 -1.70 11.00 -6.86
N VAL A 101 -1.67 10.61 -5.58
CA VAL A 101 -0.49 9.97 -4.97
C VAL A 101 -0.17 8.67 -5.69
N PHE A 102 -1.16 7.81 -5.96
CA PHE A 102 -0.93 6.58 -6.71
C PHE A 102 -0.49 6.83 -8.16
N ILE A 103 -1.00 7.87 -8.82
CA ILE A 103 -0.53 8.28 -10.16
C ILE A 103 0.95 8.66 -10.12
N ALA A 104 1.38 9.44 -9.12
CA ALA A 104 2.78 9.80 -8.96
C ALA A 104 3.66 8.54 -8.74
N VAL A 105 3.22 7.64 -7.86
CA VAL A 105 3.92 6.37 -7.59
C VAL A 105 3.95 5.47 -8.84
N TYR A 106 2.88 5.42 -9.62
CA TYR A 106 2.79 4.69 -10.88
C TYR A 106 3.82 5.19 -11.89
N ARG A 107 3.91 6.50 -12.10
CA ARG A 107 4.85 7.11 -13.04
C ARG A 107 6.30 6.81 -12.67
N LEU A 108 6.65 6.97 -11.39
CA LEU A 108 7.98 6.63 -10.87
C LEU A 108 8.30 5.14 -11.05
N SER A 109 7.34 4.27 -10.74
CA SER A 109 7.52 2.82 -10.89
C SER A 109 7.74 2.41 -12.36
N LYS A 110 7.03 3.07 -13.29
CA LYS A 110 7.20 2.81 -14.73
C LYS A 110 8.59 3.24 -15.22
N GLN A 111 9.05 4.43 -14.83
CA GLN A 111 10.38 4.93 -15.18
C GLN A 111 11.49 4.00 -14.66
N GLU A 112 11.36 3.50 -13.42
CA GLU A 112 12.35 2.55 -12.87
C GLU A 112 12.40 1.22 -13.61
N ILE A 113 11.26 0.72 -14.10
CA ILE A 113 11.21 -0.52 -14.88
C ILE A 113 11.91 -0.32 -16.23
N GLU A 114 11.58 0.77 -16.93
CA GLU A 114 12.18 1.11 -18.24
C GLU A 114 13.70 1.26 -18.12
N LEU A 115 14.17 1.97 -17.09
CA LEU A 115 15.60 2.16 -16.82
C LEU A 115 16.31 0.84 -16.53
N ASN A 116 15.71 -0.04 -15.71
CA ASN A 116 16.29 -1.36 -15.42
C ASN A 116 16.37 -2.25 -16.66
N GLN A 117 15.37 -2.20 -17.54
CA GLN A 117 15.39 -2.93 -18.80
C GLN A 117 16.52 -2.44 -19.72
N GLN A 118 16.72 -1.12 -19.82
CA GLN A 118 17.82 -0.54 -20.59
C GLN A 118 19.18 -1.00 -20.07
N TYR A 119 19.41 -0.99 -18.75
CA TYR A 119 20.64 -1.49 -18.16
C TYR A 119 20.89 -2.96 -18.46
N GLN A 120 19.86 -3.80 -18.38
CA GLN A 120 19.97 -5.23 -18.71
C GLN A 120 20.30 -5.47 -20.19
N LEU A 121 19.82 -4.61 -21.10
CA LEU A 121 20.15 -4.71 -22.52
C LEU A 121 21.61 -4.33 -22.78
N LEU A 122 22.09 -3.24 -22.18
CA LEU A 122 23.49 -2.80 -22.31
C LEU A 122 24.47 -3.85 -21.80
N GLN A 123 24.15 -4.52 -20.70
CA GLN A 123 24.97 -5.62 -20.15
C GLN A 123 24.99 -6.87 -21.04
N LYS A 124 23.98 -7.09 -21.88
CA LYS A 124 23.96 -8.23 -22.82
C LYS A 124 24.73 -7.97 -24.11
N THR A 125 24.94 -6.70 -24.45
CA THR A 125 25.65 -6.27 -25.67
C THR A 125 27.13 -5.97 -25.45
N ALA A 126 27.57 -5.85 -24.20
CA ALA A 126 28.95 -5.67 -23.79
C ALA A 126 29.63 -7.03 -23.55
#